data_AF-A0A971CBN0-F1
#
_entry.id   AF-A0A971CBN0-F1
#
_cell.length_a   1.000
_cell.length_b   1.000
_cell.length_c   1.000
_cell.angle_alpha   90.00
_cell.angle_beta   90.00
_cell.angle_gamma   90.00
#
_symmetry.space_group_name_H-M   'P 1'
#
loop_
_entity.id
_entity.type
_entity.pdbx_description
1 polymer ?
#
loop_
_entity_poly.entity_id
_entity_poly.type
_entity_poly.pdbx_seq_one_letter_code
_entity_poly.pdbx_strand_id
1 'polypeptide(L)'
;MEKIGISGVTKRSEVTPDNAKKLSGIFISLDTKIMEKKMPNKKPRSAEEKLSIVLEGIKGEISISEICRKYGLSQSVYYKWRDKFFEGGKKALTNSSDSLTPRTDQAKIEELEKVIGRQTVVIEVLKKNLKMS
;
A
#
# COMPACT_ATOMS: atom_id res chain seq x y z
N MET A 1 9.54 38.60 74.34
CA MET A 1 8.87 38.32 73.06
C MET A 1 9.97 37.99 72.05
N GLU A 2 10.56 36.80 72.07
CA GLU A 2 10.08 35.57 71.41
C GLU A 2 9.62 35.77 69.95
N LYS A 3 10.49 35.49 68.95
CA LYS A 3 10.55 34.24 68.16
C LYS A 3 11.18 34.42 66.76
N ILE A 4 12.28 33.67 66.56
CA ILE A 4 12.75 32.91 65.37
C ILE A 4 12.60 33.47 63.94
N GLY A 5 13.74 33.57 63.25
CA GLY A 5 13.81 33.56 61.79
C GLY A 5 13.72 32.16 61.20
N ILE A 6 13.39 32.08 59.90
CA ILE A 6 13.87 31.00 59.02
C ILE A 6 14.02 31.57 57.60
N SER A 7 15.20 31.32 57.05
CA SER A 7 15.56 31.48 55.65
C SER A 7 14.71 30.59 54.76
N GLY A 8 14.43 31.06 53.55
CA GLY A 8 13.68 30.30 52.56
C GLY A 8 14.03 30.72 51.14
N VAL A 9 15.32 30.77 50.81
CA VAL A 9 15.77 30.90 49.41
C VAL A 9 15.34 29.63 48.68
N THR A 10 14.34 29.75 47.81
CA THR A 10 13.89 28.67 46.93
C THR A 10 15.02 28.31 45.98
N LYS A 11 15.64 27.15 46.18
CA LYS A 11 16.71 26.64 45.32
C LYS A 11 16.18 26.44 43.90
N ARG A 12 16.67 27.26 42.96
CA ARG A 12 16.61 26.97 41.52
C ARG A 12 17.57 25.80 41.30
N SER A 13 17.05 24.58 41.17
CA SER A 13 17.89 23.40 40.91
C SER A 13 18.52 23.53 39.53
N GLU A 14 19.83 23.71 39.51
CA GLU A 14 20.66 23.75 38.31
C GLU A 14 20.61 22.39 37.60
N VAL A 15 20.30 22.41 36.30
CA VAL A 15 20.37 21.23 35.44
C VAL A 15 21.85 21.02 35.11
N THR A 16 22.50 20.09 35.81
CA THR A 16 23.86 19.66 35.48
C THR A 16 23.84 18.68 34.29
N PRO A 17 24.91 18.62 33.47
CA PRO A 17 24.97 17.77 32.27
C PRO A 17 24.76 16.27 32.54
N ASP A 18 25.02 15.82 33.77
CA ASP A 18 24.84 14.42 34.18
C ASP A 18 23.37 14.02 34.35
N ASN A 19 22.47 14.96 34.66
CA ASN A 19 21.04 14.66 34.78
C ASN A 19 20.35 14.55 33.41
N ALA A 20 20.91 15.19 32.37
CA ALA A 20 20.42 15.07 31.00
C ALA A 20 20.68 13.66 30.41
N LYS A 21 21.82 13.04 30.76
CA LYS A 21 22.15 11.66 30.35
C LYS A 21 21.25 10.61 31.01
N LYS A 22 20.78 10.87 32.23
CA LYS A 22 19.90 9.94 32.96
C LYS A 22 18.48 9.92 32.39
N LEU A 23 18.00 11.05 31.86
CA LEU A 23 16.69 11.13 31.19
C LEU A 23 16.75 10.58 29.74
N SER A 24 17.87 10.73 29.03
CA SER A 24 18.04 10.11 27.70
C SER A 24 18.15 8.59 27.76
N GLY A 25 18.76 8.03 28.82
CA GLY A 25 18.90 6.57 28.99
C GLY A 25 17.58 5.83 29.28
N ILE A 26 16.60 6.51 29.87
CA ILE A 26 15.27 5.93 30.13
C ILE A 26 14.39 6.00 28.88
N PHE A 27 14.54 7.05 28.06
CA PHE A 27 13.73 7.23 26.85
C PHE A 27 14.19 6.33 25.69
N ILE A 28 15.50 6.10 25.50
CA ILE A 28 16.00 5.31 24.35
C ILE A 28 15.82 3.79 24.54
N SER A 29 15.70 3.32 25.79
CA SER A 29 15.68 1.88 26.08
C SER A 29 14.30 1.21 25.88
N LEU A 30 13.23 2.00 25.78
CA LEU A 30 11.87 1.45 25.52
C LEU A 30 11.52 1.43 24.02
N ASP A 31 12.14 2.29 23.21
CA ASP A 31 11.75 2.49 21.80
C ASP A 31 12.45 1.56 20.80
N THR A 32 13.46 0.79 21.23
CA THR A 32 14.16 -0.16 20.33
C THR A 32 13.63 -1.58 20.40
N LYS A 33 12.83 -1.96 21.41
CA LYS A 33 12.30 -3.34 21.55
C LYS A 33 10.95 -3.58 20.88
N ILE A 34 10.33 -2.56 20.26
CA ILE A 34 9.00 -2.67 19.63
C ILE A 34 9.06 -2.91 18.11
N MET A 35 10.20 -2.72 17.44
CA MET A 35 10.22 -2.64 15.96
C MET A 35 10.68 -3.90 15.21
N GLU A 36 10.86 -5.06 15.87
CA GLU A 36 11.24 -6.30 15.17
C GLU A 36 10.26 -7.46 15.40
N LYS A 37 8.95 -7.17 15.45
CA LYS A 37 7.98 -8.20 15.10
C LYS A 37 7.90 -8.26 13.58
N LYS A 38 8.79 -9.01 12.95
CA LYS A 38 8.68 -9.37 11.53
C LYS A 38 7.31 -9.99 11.32
N MET A 39 6.39 -9.20 10.76
CA MET A 39 5.02 -9.62 10.54
C MET A 39 5.08 -10.88 9.66
N PRO A 40 4.49 -12.01 10.07
CA PRO A 40 4.42 -13.18 9.21
C PRO A 40 3.85 -12.70 7.88
N ASN A 41 4.53 -13.04 6.78
CA ASN A 41 4.09 -12.74 5.42
C ASN A 41 2.66 -13.32 5.27
N LYS A 42 1.64 -12.50 5.55
CA LYS A 42 0.26 -12.92 5.43
C LYS A 42 0.04 -13.17 3.96
N LYS A 43 -0.33 -14.41 3.62
CA LYS A 43 -0.69 -14.79 2.24
C LYS A 43 -1.64 -13.71 1.69
N PRO A 44 -1.37 -13.17 0.49
CA PRO A 44 -2.23 -12.14 -0.06
C PRO A 44 -3.66 -12.68 -0.16
N ARG A 45 -4.62 -11.91 0.34
CA ARG A 45 -6.05 -12.26 0.25
C ARG A 45 -6.49 -12.36 -1.20
N SER A 46 -7.37 -13.32 -1.48
CA SER A 46 -7.97 -13.48 -2.81
C SER A 46 -8.78 -12.24 -3.19
N ALA A 47 -9.04 -12.06 -4.48
CA ALA A 47 -9.87 -10.95 -4.96
C ALA A 47 -11.31 -11.06 -4.42
N GLU A 48 -11.85 -12.27 -4.36
CA GLU A 48 -13.20 -12.57 -3.84
C GLU A 48 -13.34 -12.22 -2.36
N GLU A 49 -12.34 -12.56 -1.54
CA GLU A 49 -12.37 -12.24 -0.11
C GLU A 49 -12.34 -10.73 0.10
N LYS A 50 -11.49 -10.00 -0.65
CA LYS A 50 -11.44 -8.53 -0.59
C LYS A 50 -12.79 -7.91 -0.97
N LEU A 51 -13.43 -8.43 -2.02
CA LEU A 51 -14.74 -7.97 -2.47
C LEU A 51 -15.81 -8.16 -1.39
N SER A 52 -15.88 -9.37 -0.81
CA SER A 52 -16.84 -9.68 0.25
C SER A 52 -16.73 -8.72 1.44
N ILE A 53 -15.50 -8.46 1.90
CA ILE A 53 -15.22 -7.54 3.01
C ILE A 53 -15.63 -6.10 2.67
N VAL A 54 -15.34 -5.64 1.45
CA VAL A 54 -15.73 -4.29 1.00
C VAL A 54 -17.26 -4.17 0.97
N LEU A 55 -17.96 -5.17 0.44
CA LEU A 55 -19.43 -5.19 0.37
C LEU A 55 -20.08 -5.21 1.75
N GLU A 56 -19.54 -5.99 2.70
CA GLU A 56 -20.03 -6.00 4.10
C GLU A 56 -19.99 -4.60 4.71
N GLY A 57 -18.91 -3.85 4.48
CA GLY A 57 -18.80 -2.48 4.98
C GLY A 57 -19.65 -1.45 4.22
N ILE A 58 -19.95 -1.70 2.94
CA ILE A 58 -20.90 -0.86 2.18
C ILE A 58 -22.34 -1.09 2.64
N LYS A 59 -22.69 -2.33 3.01
CA LYS A 59 -24.01 -2.71 3.52
C LYS A 59 -24.34 -1.98 4.84
N GLY A 60 -23.32 -1.67 5.64
CA GLY A 60 -23.44 -0.82 6.82
C GLY A 60 -24.09 -1.49 8.04
N GLU A 61 -24.27 -2.81 8.01
CA GLU A 61 -24.86 -3.58 9.14
C GLU A 61 -23.92 -3.65 10.35
N ILE A 62 -22.61 -3.59 10.10
CA ILE A 62 -21.55 -3.70 11.10
C ILE A 62 -20.60 -2.52 10.90
N SER A 63 -20.07 -1.98 11.99
CA SER A 63 -19.12 -0.87 11.89
C SER A 63 -17.84 -1.29 11.16
N ILE A 64 -17.22 -0.36 10.43
CA ILE A 64 -15.95 -0.62 9.72
C ILE A 64 -14.86 -1.09 10.69
N SER A 65 -14.87 -0.59 11.93
CA SER A 65 -13.96 -1.01 13.00
C SER A 65 -14.13 -2.49 13.37
N GLU A 66 -15.36 -2.97 13.50
CA GLU A 66 -15.66 -4.38 13.78
C GLU A 66 -15.32 -5.28 12.60
N ILE A 67 -15.61 -4.86 11.37
CA ILE A 67 -15.20 -5.57 10.14
C ILE A 67 -13.67 -5.71 10.12
N CYS A 68 -12.95 -4.62 10.40
CA CYS A 68 -11.49 -4.65 10.45
C CYS A 68 -10.96 -5.61 11.54
N ARG A 69 -11.60 -5.69 12.70
CA ARG A 69 -11.25 -6.65 13.76
C ARG A 69 -11.54 -8.09 13.35
N LYS A 70 -12.73 -8.36 12.81
CA LYS A 70 -13.19 -9.68 12.33
C LYS A 70 -12.22 -10.26 11.28
N TYR A 71 -11.79 -9.45 10.33
CA TYR A 71 -10.90 -9.88 9.25
C TYR A 71 -9.41 -9.62 9.54
N GLY A 72 -9.05 -9.08 10.71
CA GLY A 72 -7.67 -8.72 11.05
C GLY A 72 -7.03 -7.81 10.00
N LEU A 73 -7.74 -6.74 9.65
CA LEU A 73 -7.36 -5.68 8.70
C LEU A 73 -7.13 -4.36 9.44
N SER A 74 -6.26 -3.53 8.87
CA SER A 74 -6.22 -2.11 9.23
C SER A 74 -7.31 -1.36 8.47
N GLN A 75 -7.91 -0.34 9.10
CA GLN A 75 -8.88 0.54 8.44
C GLN A 75 -8.32 1.19 7.17
N SER A 76 -7.03 1.56 7.15
CA SER A 76 -6.38 2.11 5.96
C SER A 76 -6.40 1.13 4.78
N VAL A 77 -6.27 -0.17 5.05
CA VAL A 77 -6.33 -1.21 4.00
C VAL A 77 -7.75 -1.37 3.49
N TYR A 78 -8.74 -1.36 4.39
CA TYR A 78 -10.16 -1.41 4.02
C TYR A 78 -10.53 -0.25 3.09
N TYR A 79 -10.22 0.98 3.50
CA TYR A 79 -10.55 2.17 2.70
C TYR A 79 -9.85 2.15 1.34
N LYS A 80 -8.57 1.74 1.29
CA LYS A 80 -7.86 1.56 0.02
C LYS A 80 -8.56 0.57 -0.92
N TRP A 81 -9.14 -0.50 -0.41
CA TRP A 81 -9.89 -1.46 -1.23
C TRP A 81 -11.26 -0.93 -1.64
N ARG A 82 -11.97 -0.29 -0.73
CA ARG A 82 -13.25 0.37 -1.00
C ARG A 82 -13.13 1.43 -2.10
N ASP A 83 -12.12 2.28 -2.02
CA ASP A 83 -11.92 3.36 -2.98
C ASP A 83 -11.57 2.80 -4.37
N LYS A 84 -10.73 1.76 -4.43
CA LYS A 84 -10.45 1.03 -5.68
C LYS A 84 -11.69 0.36 -6.27
N PHE A 85 -12.55 -0.19 -5.41
CA PHE A 85 -13.81 -0.80 -5.84
C PHE A 85 -14.73 0.24 -6.48
N PHE A 86 -14.90 1.41 -5.86
CA PHE A 86 -15.71 2.49 -6.42
C PHE A 86 -15.09 3.11 -7.67
N GLU A 87 -13.76 3.26 -7.72
CA GLU A 87 -13.08 3.74 -8.92
C GLU A 87 -13.29 2.78 -10.10
N GLY A 88 -13.13 1.47 -9.87
CA GLY A 88 -13.38 0.44 -10.87
C GLY A 88 -14.84 0.40 -11.31
N GLY A 89 -15.78 0.50 -10.35
CA GLY A 89 -17.21 0.57 -10.63
C GLY A 89 -17.58 1.81 -11.45
N LYS A 90 -17.03 2.98 -11.11
CA LYS A 90 -17.22 4.22 -11.88
C LYS A 90 -16.70 4.06 -13.30
N LYS A 91 -15.47 3.55 -13.48
CA LYS A 91 -14.89 3.30 -14.81
C LYS A 91 -15.75 2.34 -15.63
N ALA A 92 -16.25 1.26 -15.04
CA ALA A 92 -17.12 0.31 -15.72
C ALA A 92 -18.44 0.94 -16.17
N LEU A 93 -19.01 1.83 -15.35
CA LEU A 93 -20.26 2.53 -15.66
C LEU A 93 -20.07 3.67 -16.66
N THR A 94 -18.92 4.36 -16.67
CA THR A 94 -18.63 5.45 -17.62
C THR A 94 -18.09 4.95 -18.95
N ASN A 95 -17.36 3.83 -18.96
CA ASN A 95 -16.75 3.25 -20.15
C ASN A 95 -17.65 2.16 -20.75
N SER A 96 -18.92 2.48 -21.03
CA SER A 96 -19.91 1.53 -21.55
C SER A 96 -19.61 1.00 -22.98
N SER A 97 -18.45 1.30 -23.56
CA SER A 97 -18.05 0.83 -24.89
C SER A 97 -16.62 0.30 -25.04
N ASP A 98 -15.72 0.49 -24.06
CA ASP A 98 -14.27 0.33 -24.32
C ASP A 98 -13.52 -0.56 -23.31
N SER A 99 -14.21 -1.13 -22.31
CA SER A 99 -13.58 -1.95 -21.26
C SER A 99 -13.93 -3.45 -21.34
N LEU A 100 -14.46 -3.91 -22.47
CA LEU A 100 -14.61 -5.34 -22.82
C LEU A 100 -13.57 -5.75 -23.87
N THR A 101 -12.35 -5.21 -23.79
CA THR A 101 -11.40 -5.33 -24.89
C THR A 101 -10.37 -6.46 -24.77
N PRO A 102 -10.76 -7.74 -24.68
CA PRO A 102 -10.12 -8.76 -25.51
C PRO A 102 -10.08 -8.38 -27.00
N ARG A 103 -11.04 -7.59 -27.47
CA ARG A 103 -11.15 -7.22 -28.90
C ARG A 103 -10.06 -6.26 -29.39
N THR A 104 -9.62 -5.29 -28.59
CA THR A 104 -8.54 -4.36 -29.03
C THR A 104 -7.19 -5.04 -29.04
N ASP A 105 -6.96 -5.94 -28.10
CA ASP A 105 -5.69 -6.66 -28.01
C ASP A 105 -5.63 -7.73 -29.09
N GLN A 106 -6.74 -8.43 -29.37
CA GLN A 106 -6.81 -9.35 -30.51
C GLN A 106 -6.61 -8.65 -31.86
N ALA A 107 -7.18 -7.45 -32.04
CA ALA A 107 -6.98 -6.67 -33.27
C ALA A 107 -5.52 -6.22 -33.44
N LYS A 108 -4.87 -5.80 -32.34
CA LYS A 108 -3.43 -5.46 -32.35
C LYS A 108 -2.56 -6.68 -32.58
N ILE A 109 -2.91 -7.84 -32.02
CA ILE A 109 -2.20 -9.11 -32.24
C ILE A 109 -2.26 -9.47 -33.73
N GLU A 110 -3.44 -9.45 -34.34
CA GLU A 110 -3.61 -9.75 -35.77
C GLU A 110 -2.84 -8.77 -36.66
N GLU A 111 -2.83 -7.48 -36.30
CA GLU A 111 -2.05 -6.47 -37.02
C GLU A 111 -0.54 -6.73 -36.93
N LEU A 112 -0.03 -7.04 -35.74
CA LEU A 112 1.37 -7.37 -35.51
C LEU A 112 1.78 -8.65 -36.25
N GLU A 113 0.94 -9.68 -36.24
CA GLU A 113 1.16 -10.92 -37.00
C GLU A 113 1.28 -10.66 -38.51
N LYS A 114 0.42 -9.79 -39.08
CA LYS A 114 0.52 -9.37 -40.49
C LYS A 114 1.82 -8.64 -40.80
N VAL A 115 2.28 -7.76 -39.91
CA VAL A 115 3.55 -7.03 -40.07
C VAL A 115 4.73 -8.01 -40.07
N ILE A 116 4.74 -8.95 -39.13
CA ILE A 116 5.78 -9.99 -39.03
C ILE A 116 5.80 -10.84 -40.31
N GLY A 117 4.63 -11.28 -40.79
CA GLY A 117 4.52 -12.07 -42.02
C GLY A 117 5.13 -11.35 -43.23
N ARG A 118 4.83 -10.05 -43.41
CA ARG A 118 5.42 -9.23 -44.47
C ARG A 118 6.95 -9.13 -44.35
N GLN A 119 7.46 -8.90 -43.15
CA GLN A 119 8.90 -8.80 -42.91
C GLN A 119 9.63 -10.13 -43.18
N THR A 120 9.03 -11.26 -42.81
CA THR A 120 9.59 -12.60 -43.07
C THR A 120 9.80 -12.85 -44.56
N VAL A 121 8.81 -12.54 -45.40
CA VAL A 121 8.93 -12.68 -46.86
C VAL A 121 10.07 -11.83 -47.41
N VAL A 122 10.19 -10.57 -46.96
CA VAL A 122 11.28 -9.67 -47.37
C VAL A 122 12.65 -10.25 -46.98
N ILE A 123 12.78 -10.76 -45.76
CA ILE A 123 14.02 -11.39 -45.28
C ILE A 123 14.38 -12.63 -46.11
N GLU A 124 13.41 -13.47 -46.47
CA GLU A 124 13.66 -14.65 -47.31
C GLU A 124 14.14 -14.29 -48.71
N VAL A 125 13.51 -13.30 -49.35
CA VAL A 125 13.92 -12.83 -50.67
C VAL A 125 15.33 -12.23 -50.63
N LEU A 126 15.62 -11.38 -49.63
CA LEU A 126 16.94 -10.80 -49.45
C LEU A 126 18.00 -11.88 -49.23
N LYS A 127 17.73 -12.88 -48.39
CA LYS A 127 18.63 -14.01 -48.17
C LYS A 127 18.89 -14.82 -49.44
N LYS A 128 17.89 -15.03 -50.30
CA LYS A 128 18.08 -15.72 -51.58
C LYS A 128 18.96 -14.89 -52.52
N ASN A 129 18.70 -13.60 -52.68
CA ASN A 129 19.50 -12.74 -53.55
C ASN A 129 20.96 -12.65 -53.09
N LEU A 130 21.21 -12.62 -51.78
CA LEU A 130 22.57 -12.63 -51.21
C LEU A 130 23.30 -13.97 -51.38
N LYS A 131 22.57 -15.09 -51.53
CA LYS A 131 23.16 -16.42 -51.79
C LYS A 131 23.36 -16.71 -53.27
N MET A 132 22.72 -15.93 -54.15
CA MET A 132 22.85 -16.06 -55.61
C MET A 132 23.86 -15.08 -56.22
N SER A 133 24.42 -14.17 -55.41
CA SER A 133 25.58 -13.34 -55.75
C SER A 133 26.87 -13.98 -55.25
#